data_AF-A0A9P4QF24-F1
#
_entry.id   AF-A0A9P4QF24-F1
#
_cell.length_a   1.000
_cell.length_b   1.000
_cell.length_c   1.000
_cell.angle_alpha   90.00
_cell.angle_beta   90.00
_cell.angle_gamma   90.00
#
_symmetry.space_group_name_H-M   'P 1'
#
loop_
_entity.id
_entity.type
_entity.pdbx_description
1 polymer ?
#
loop_
_entity_poly.entity_id
_entity_poly.type
_entity_poly.pdbx_seq_one_letter_code
_entity_poly.pdbx_strand_id
1 'polypeptide(L)'
;DAETDGTNGTDLVLHAQLYALGDKYDIPSLKQKALLGFRSDIAKRWNILSLARATRDVFTTTPDSDRKLRDVTAETLYAHASDVADDPGIEAVIVNLDGLAYRLWKLKSRE
;
A
#
# COMPACT_ATOMS: atom_id res chain seq x y z
N ASP A 1 27.67 12.54 -13.28
CA ASP A 1 27.17 11.26 -12.75
C ASP A 1 25.77 11.45 -12.22
N ALA A 2 24.77 11.13 -13.04
CA ALA A 2 23.36 11.24 -12.70
C ALA A 2 22.71 9.87 -12.93
N GLU A 3 22.95 8.96 -12.00
CA GLU A 3 22.19 7.71 -11.87
C GLU A 3 21.29 7.84 -10.64
N THR A 4 19.97 7.89 -10.86
CA THR A 4 18.90 7.47 -9.92
C THR A 4 17.55 7.63 -10.63
N ASP A 5 17.34 6.87 -11.70
CA ASP A 5 16.03 6.72 -12.36
C ASP A 5 15.44 5.30 -12.16
N GLY A 6 15.77 4.65 -11.04
CA GLY A 6 15.43 3.25 -10.79
C GLY A 6 14.51 2.97 -9.60
N THR A 7 14.18 3.95 -8.76
CA THR A 7 13.65 3.68 -7.40
C THR A 7 12.21 4.12 -7.15
N ASN A 8 11.55 4.77 -8.10
CA ASN A 8 10.22 5.36 -7.83
C ASN A 8 9.17 4.33 -7.34
N GLY A 9 9.31 3.05 -7.71
CA GLY A 9 8.44 1.97 -7.25
C GLY A 9 8.93 1.14 -6.05
N THR A 10 10.21 1.22 -5.67
CA THR A 10 10.75 0.39 -4.57
C THR A 10 10.38 0.93 -3.20
N ASP A 11 10.11 2.22 -3.11
CA ASP A 11 9.98 2.92 -1.84
C ASP A 11 8.69 2.54 -1.09
N LEU A 12 7.59 2.28 -1.80
CA LEU A 12 6.35 1.80 -1.19
C LEU A 12 6.51 0.43 -0.53
N VAL A 13 7.16 -0.49 -1.23
CA VAL A 13 7.41 -1.86 -0.73
C VAL A 13 8.34 -1.79 0.48
N LEU A 14 9.42 -1.01 0.39
CA LEU A 14 10.35 -0.79 1.50
C LEU A 14 9.62 -0.23 2.73
N HIS A 15 8.78 0.80 2.56
CA HIS A 15 8.01 1.38 3.65
C HIS A 15 7.02 0.38 4.26
N ALA A 16 6.32 -0.42 3.46
CA ALA A 16 5.43 -1.47 3.96
C ALA A 16 6.21 -2.51 4.80
N GLN A 17 7.38 -2.94 4.33
CA GLN A 17 8.22 -3.91 5.03
C GLN A 17 8.78 -3.33 6.34
N LEU A 18 9.31 -2.11 6.32
CA LEU A 18 9.80 -1.43 7.53
C LEU A 18 8.68 -1.21 8.54
N TYR A 19 7.46 -0.94 8.07
CA TYR A 19 6.30 -0.82 8.93
C TYR A 19 5.99 -2.13 9.65
N ALA A 20 5.96 -3.25 8.91
CA ALA A 20 5.73 -4.58 9.47
C ALA A 20 6.85 -5.01 10.43
N LEU A 21 8.11 -4.68 10.13
CA LEU A 21 9.23 -4.91 11.06
C LEU A 21 9.10 -4.07 12.33
N GLY A 22 8.69 -2.81 12.20
CA GLY A 22 8.44 -1.93 13.34
C GLY A 22 7.32 -2.46 14.26
N ASP A 23 6.31 -3.11 13.69
CA ASP A 23 5.27 -3.82 14.44
C ASP A 23 5.82 -5.09 15.11
N LYS A 24 6.47 -5.96 14.32
CA LYS A 24 6.99 -7.27 14.76
C LYS A 24 7.97 -7.17 15.92
N TYR A 25 8.83 -6.15 15.91
CA TYR A 25 9.86 -5.95 16.93
C TYR A 25 9.50 -4.89 17.98
N ASP A 26 8.25 -4.42 17.98
CA ASP A 26 7.76 -3.38 18.89
C ASP A 26 8.69 -2.15 18.93
N ILE A 27 8.94 -1.58 17.75
CA ILE A 27 9.72 -0.36 17.56
C ILE A 27 8.79 0.74 17.02
N PRO A 28 8.03 1.45 17.89
CA PRO A 28 6.99 2.39 17.46
C PRO A 28 7.50 3.52 16.57
N SER A 29 8.70 4.01 16.83
CA SER A 29 9.32 5.09 16.05
C SER A 29 9.63 4.66 14.61
N LEU A 30 10.06 3.42 14.40
CA LEU A 30 10.29 2.85 13.07
C LEU A 30 8.97 2.70 12.32
N LYS A 31 7.96 2.11 12.98
CA LYS A 31 6.62 1.93 12.43
C LYS A 31 6.00 3.27 12.02
N GLN A 32 6.13 4.29 12.86
CA GLN A 32 5.66 5.64 12.57
C GLN A 32 6.42 6.28 11.40
N LYS A 33 7.76 6.17 11.37
CA LYS A 33 8.57 6.72 10.27
C LYS A 33 8.23 6.06 8.93
N ALA A 34 8.06 4.75 8.92
CA ALA A 34 7.65 3.99 7.75
C ALA A 34 6.26 4.40 7.23
N LEU A 35 5.29 4.61 8.13
CA LEU A 35 3.95 5.11 7.77
C LEU A 35 3.99 6.48 7.09
N LEU A 36 4.78 7.41 7.62
CA LEU A 36 4.89 8.76 7.07
C LEU A 36 5.55 8.74 5.69
N GLY A 37 6.60 7.93 5.52
CA GLY A 37 7.24 7.71 4.21
C GLY A 37 6.25 7.12 3.20
N PHE A 38 5.55 6.05 3.59
CA PHE A 38 4.54 5.41 2.76
C PHE A 38 3.47 6.40 2.27
N ARG A 39 2.92 7.21 3.18
CA ARG A 39 1.90 8.23 2.86
C ARG A 39 2.43 9.31 1.91
N SER A 40 3.69 9.73 2.08
CA SER A 40 4.31 10.71 1.20
C SER A 40 4.50 10.14 -0.21
N ASP A 41 4.99 8.91 -0.32
CA ASP A 41 5.35 8.31 -1.59
C ASP A 41 4.15 7.83 -2.37
N ILE A 42 3.15 7.24 -1.69
CA ILE A 42 1.91 6.80 -2.34
C ILE A 42 1.07 7.97 -2.83
N ALA A 43 1.28 9.18 -2.32
CA ALA A 43 0.61 10.37 -2.81
C ALA A 43 1.30 11.00 -4.04
N LYS A 44 2.56 10.65 -4.32
CA LYS A 44 3.39 11.40 -5.29
C LYS A 44 4.01 10.54 -6.40
N ARG A 45 4.36 9.29 -6.12
CA ARG A 45 5.34 8.52 -6.91
C ARG A 45 4.99 7.05 -7.09
N TRP A 46 3.73 6.66 -6.87
CA TRP A 46 3.33 5.27 -7.08
C TRP A 46 3.26 4.91 -8.57
N ASN A 47 3.42 3.63 -8.86
CA ASN A 47 3.07 3.02 -10.14
C ASN A 47 2.31 1.72 -9.87
N ILE A 48 1.68 1.15 -10.89
CA ILE A 48 0.81 -0.02 -10.73
C ILE A 48 1.55 -1.19 -10.07
N LEU A 49 2.79 -1.48 -10.50
CA LEU A 49 3.59 -2.57 -9.96
C LEU A 49 3.93 -2.37 -8.47
N SER A 50 4.36 -1.17 -8.09
CA SER A 50 4.71 -0.85 -6.71
C SER A 50 3.49 -0.83 -5.80
N LEU A 51 2.37 -0.29 -6.29
CA LEU A 51 1.10 -0.28 -5.58
C LEU A 51 0.60 -1.71 -5.33
N ALA A 52 0.57 -2.57 -6.34
CA ALA A 52 0.14 -3.95 -6.22
C ALA A 52 1.00 -4.74 -5.21
N ARG A 53 2.33 -4.62 -5.31
CA ARG A 53 3.27 -5.28 -4.38
C ARG A 53 3.13 -4.77 -2.96
N ALA A 54 3.11 -3.44 -2.78
CA ALA A 54 2.95 -2.84 -1.47
C ALA A 54 1.60 -3.20 -0.82
N THR A 55 0.52 -3.27 -1.61
CA THR A 55 -0.79 -3.72 -1.13
C THR A 55 -0.72 -5.14 -0.58
N ARG A 56 -0.10 -6.05 -1.33
CA ARG A 56 0.12 -7.42 -0.87
C ARG A 56 0.89 -7.43 0.45
N ASP A 57 2.05 -6.79 0.49
CA ASP A 57 2.90 -6.76 1.69
C ASP A 57 2.13 -6.20 2.90
N VAL A 58 1.42 -5.09 2.75
CA VAL A 58 0.60 -4.49 3.82
C VAL A 58 -0.42 -5.48 4.36
N PHE A 59 -1.19 -6.15 3.49
CA PHE A 59 -2.26 -7.05 3.92
C PHE A 59 -1.76 -8.39 4.46
N THR A 60 -0.57 -8.87 4.04
CA THR A 60 -0.05 -10.17 4.46
C THR A 60 0.93 -10.09 5.63
N THR A 61 1.52 -8.92 5.89
CA THR A 61 2.58 -8.77 6.93
C THR A 61 2.14 -7.95 8.14
N THR A 62 0.95 -7.34 8.11
CA THR A 62 0.37 -6.62 9.25
C THR A 62 -0.93 -7.30 9.71
N PRO A 63 -1.27 -7.29 11.01
CA PRO A 63 -2.55 -7.81 11.50
C PRO A 63 -3.75 -7.04 10.94
N ASP A 64 -4.92 -7.67 10.83
CA ASP A 64 -6.15 -7.03 10.31
C ASP A 64 -6.62 -5.81 11.13
N SER A 65 -6.29 -5.81 12.43
CA SER A 65 -6.53 -4.67 13.33
C SER A 65 -5.67 -3.46 13.00
N ASP A 66 -4.54 -3.64 12.31
CA ASP A 66 -3.70 -2.54 11.87
C ASP A 66 -4.22 -1.94 10.55
N ARG A 67 -5.08 -0.95 10.73
CA ARG A 67 -5.76 -0.32 9.61
C ARG A 67 -4.96 0.76 8.90
N LYS A 68 -3.85 1.26 9.47
CA LYS A 68 -3.26 2.54 9.03
C LYS A 68 -2.75 2.50 7.60
N LEU A 69 -2.00 1.46 7.22
CA LEU A 69 -1.55 1.28 5.83
C LEU A 69 -2.64 0.67 4.96
N ARG A 70 -3.44 -0.26 5.48
CA ARG A 70 -4.53 -0.91 4.74
C ARG A 70 -5.56 0.10 4.22
N ASP A 71 -5.93 1.07 5.04
CA ASP A 71 -6.85 2.14 4.65
C ASP A 71 -6.23 3.04 3.57
N VAL A 72 -4.98 3.49 3.76
CA VAL A 72 -4.27 4.34 2.78
C VAL A 72 -4.18 3.66 1.42
N THR A 73 -3.84 2.37 1.39
CA THR A 73 -3.74 1.63 0.13
C THR A 73 -5.11 1.45 -0.54
N ALA A 74 -6.15 1.11 0.23
CA ALA A 74 -7.50 0.98 -0.32
C ALA A 74 -8.03 2.32 -0.85
N GLU A 75 -7.74 3.42 -0.15
CA GLU A 75 -8.08 4.78 -0.58
C GLU A 75 -7.38 5.15 -1.90
N THR A 76 -6.09 4.85 -2.04
CA THR A 76 -5.36 5.08 -3.30
C THR A 76 -5.92 4.24 -4.46
N LEU A 77 -6.16 2.94 -4.25
CA LEU A 77 -6.77 2.07 -5.26
C LEU A 77 -8.15 2.57 -5.69
N TYR A 78 -8.94 3.05 -4.73
CA TYR A 78 -10.26 3.59 -5.00
C TYR A 78 -10.20 4.90 -5.79
N ALA A 79 -9.37 5.86 -5.34
CA ALA A 79 -9.22 7.16 -5.98
C ALA A 79 -8.69 7.09 -7.42
N HIS A 80 -7.93 6.04 -7.73
CA HIS A 80 -7.34 5.80 -9.05
C HIS A 80 -7.93 4.59 -9.76
N ALA A 81 -9.16 4.19 -9.42
CA ALA A 81 -9.77 2.98 -9.96
C ALA A 81 -9.78 2.94 -11.50
N SER A 82 -10.02 4.08 -12.16
CA SER A 82 -9.95 4.18 -13.63
C SER A 82 -8.58 3.90 -14.22
N ASP A 83 -7.51 4.18 -13.47
CA ASP A 83 -6.12 4.06 -13.94
C ASP A 83 -5.58 2.63 -13.74
N VAL A 84 -6.21 1.86 -12.85
CA VAL A 84 -5.69 0.56 -12.38
C VAL A 84 -6.63 -0.62 -12.61
N ALA A 85 -7.89 -0.38 -13.00
CA ALA A 85 -8.93 -1.42 -13.09
C ALA A 85 -8.60 -2.56 -14.07
N ASP A 86 -7.93 -2.25 -15.18
CA ASP A 86 -7.62 -3.22 -16.23
C ASP A 86 -6.28 -3.94 -16.00
N ASP A 87 -5.55 -3.62 -14.92
CA ASP A 87 -4.28 -4.28 -14.62
C ASP A 87 -4.51 -5.61 -13.89
N PRO A 88 -4.02 -6.74 -14.45
CA PRO A 88 -4.23 -8.06 -13.86
C PRO A 88 -3.52 -8.24 -12.51
N GLY A 89 -2.45 -7.48 -12.24
CA GLY A 89 -1.77 -7.47 -10.96
C GLY A 89 -2.63 -6.85 -9.85
N ILE A 90 -3.36 -5.79 -10.18
CA ILE A 90 -4.31 -5.13 -9.27
C ILE A 90 -5.54 -6.00 -9.07
N GLU A 91 -6.10 -6.58 -10.14
CA GLU A 91 -7.21 -7.54 -10.04
C GLU A 91 -6.85 -8.70 -9.11
N ALA A 92 -5.69 -9.32 -9.33
CA ALA A 92 -5.21 -10.41 -8.47
C ALA A 92 -5.08 -9.99 -7.00
N VAL A 93 -4.64 -8.76 -6.73
CA VAL A 93 -4.54 -8.23 -5.36
C VAL A 93 -5.93 -8.03 -4.74
N ILE A 94 -6.90 -7.51 -5.47
CA ILE A 94 -8.28 -7.29 -4.98
C ILE A 94 -8.99 -8.62 -4.70
N VAL A 95 -8.81 -9.61 -5.58
CA VAL A 95 -9.47 -10.92 -5.48
C VAL A 95 -8.86 -11.79 -4.37
N ASN A 96 -7.54 -11.76 -4.19
CA ASN A 96 -6.85 -12.70 -3.29
C ASN A 96 -6.56 -12.16 -1.89
N LEU A 97 -6.80 -10.87 -1.62
CA LEU A 97 -6.53 -10.30 -0.30
C LEU A 97 -7.82 -10.11 0.49
N ASP A 98 -7.93 -10.86 1.58
CA ASP A 98 -9.07 -10.83 2.48
C ASP A 98 -9.34 -9.40 2.99
N GLY A 99 -10.62 -9.01 2.89
CA GLY A 99 -11.10 -7.72 3.34
C GLY A 99 -10.77 -6.53 2.42
N LEU A 100 -9.94 -6.66 1.38
CA LEU A 100 -9.65 -5.55 0.47
C LEU A 100 -10.89 -5.18 -0.36
N ALA A 101 -11.56 -6.15 -0.98
CA ALA A 101 -12.80 -5.92 -1.71
C ALA A 101 -13.90 -5.26 -0.85
N TYR A 102 -14.06 -5.71 0.40
CA TYR A 102 -14.99 -5.11 1.36
C TYR A 102 -14.64 -3.66 1.68
N ARG A 103 -13.36 -3.33 1.85
CA ARG A 103 -12.90 -1.95 2.08
C ARG A 103 -13.22 -1.05 0.87
N LEU A 104 -12.97 -1.52 -0.35
CA LEU A 104 -13.30 -0.79 -1.57
C LEU A 104 -14.82 -0.56 -1.70
N TRP A 105 -15.64 -1.60 -1.44
CA TRP A 105 -17.09 -1.46 -1.41
C TRP A 105 -17.56 -0.43 -0.38
N LYS A 106 -16.95 -0.43 0.82
CA LYS A 106 -17.27 0.52 1.87
C LYS A 106 -16.88 1.96 1.49
N LEU A 107 -15.77 2.15 0.78
CA LEU A 107 -15.38 3.46 0.25
C LEU A 107 -16.40 3.96 -0.77
N LYS A 108 -16.80 3.11 -1.72
CA LYS A 108 -17.86 3.42 -2.68
C LYS A 108 -19.19 3.80 -2.04
N SER A 109 -19.57 3.12 -0.96
CA SER A 109 -20.84 3.39 -0.26
C SER A 109 -20.90 4.74 0.47
N ARG A 110 -19.79 5.48 0.54
CA ARG A 110 -19.67 6.78 1.22
C ARG A 110 -19.67 7.97 0.27
N GLU A 111 -19.64 7.72 -1.04
CA GLU A 111 -19.86 8.72 -2.08
C GLU A 111 -21.36 8.92 -2.33
#